data_AF-A0A2M9PAK5-F1
#
_entry.id   AF-A0A2M9PAK5-F1
#
_cell.length_a   1.000
_cell.length_b   1.000
_cell.length_c   1.000
_cell.angle_alpha   90.00
_cell.angle_beta   90.00
_cell.angle_gamma   90.00
#
_symmetry.space_group_name_H-M   'P 1'
#
loop_
_entity.id
_entity.type
_entity.pdbx_description
1 polymer ?
#
loop_
_entity_poly.entity_id
_entity_poly.type
_entity_poly.pdbx_seq_one_letter_code
_entity_poly.pdbx_strand_id
1 'polypeptide(L)' 'MLGVAMSDRHFRLSEAQFARPEPLLPTKPRGVPGVDDRRVISGIVHVIRGGPMWRDAPAVHGPPKTLHNRFVR' A
#
# COMPACT_ATOMS: atom_id res chain seq x y z
N MET A 1 24.23 -9.74 8.71
CA MET A 1 22.87 -9.32 9.11
C MET A 1 22.03 -9.30 7.85
N LEU A 2 21.36 -10.42 7.55
CA LEU A 2 20.68 -10.62 6.27
C LEU A 2 19.49 -9.68 6.18
N GLY A 3 19.63 -8.61 5.39
CA GLY A 3 18.48 -7.87 4.87
C GLY A 3 17.68 -8.86 4.05
N VAL A 4 16.47 -9.18 4.53
CA VAL A 4 15.49 -9.90 3.74
C VAL A 4 15.18 -9.00 2.56
N ALA A 5 15.86 -9.24 1.44
CA ALA A 5 15.38 -8.80 0.16
C ALA A 5 14.01 -9.46 0.01
N MET A 6 12.95 -8.72 0.30
CA MET A 6 11.58 -9.04 -0.08
C MET A 6 11.45 -8.88 -1.61
N SER A 7 12.37 -9.49 -2.34
CA SER A 7 12.27 -9.74 -3.75
C SER A 7 11.33 -10.93 -3.88
N ASP A 8 10.28 -10.74 -4.68
CA ASP A 8 9.57 -11.80 -5.41
C ASP A 8 8.14 -12.21 -5.00
N ARG A 9 7.32 -11.26 -4.52
CA ARG A 9 5.87 -11.28 -4.76
C ARG A 9 5.28 -9.94 -4.38
N HIS A 10 4.67 -9.25 -5.34
CA HIS A 10 3.89 -8.04 -5.09
C HIS A 10 2.87 -8.31 -3.97
N PHE A 11 3.16 -7.81 -2.76
CA PHE A 11 2.34 -8.06 -1.59
C PHE A 11 0.98 -7.41 -1.80
N ARG A 12 -0.10 -8.19 -1.89
CA ARG A 12 -1.46 -7.68 -2.05
C ARG A 12 -2.34 -8.19 -0.92
N LEU A 13 -3.04 -7.28 -0.25
CA LEU A 13 -4.00 -7.63 0.78
C LEU A 13 -5.17 -8.41 0.16
N SER A 14 -5.55 -9.50 0.81
CA SER A 14 -6.83 -10.15 0.54
C SER A 14 -7.98 -9.23 0.93
N GLU A 15 -9.19 -9.52 0.46
CA GLU A 15 -10.39 -8.75 0.85
C GLU A 15 -10.63 -8.82 2.35
N ALA A 16 -10.48 -10.01 2.94
CA ALA A 16 -10.59 -10.19 4.40
C ALA A 16 -9.56 -9.39 5.19
N GLN A 17 -8.32 -9.25 4.68
CA GLN A 17 -7.30 -8.43 5.33
C GLN A 17 -7.60 -6.93 5.17
N PHE A 18 -8.14 -6.53 4.03
CA PHE A 18 -8.50 -5.15 3.72
C PHE A 18 -9.79 -4.69 4.41
N ALA A 19 -10.69 -5.60 4.76
CA ALA A 19 -11.94 -5.31 5.46
C ALA A 19 -11.72 -4.63 6.83
N ARG A 20 -10.55 -4.80 7.44
CA ARG A 20 -10.19 -4.13 8.71
C ARG A 20 -9.84 -2.64 8.52
N PRO A 21 -8.93 -2.25 7.62
CA PRO A 21 -8.63 -0.84 7.36
C PRO A 21 -9.70 -0.11 6.54
N GLU A 22 -10.49 -0.81 5.71
CA GLU A 22 -11.46 -0.19 4.80
C GLU A 22 -12.42 0.82 5.47
N PRO A 23 -13.03 0.55 6.64
CA PRO A 23 -13.93 1.50 7.30
C PRO A 23 -13.23 2.76 7.85
N LEU A 24 -11.91 2.70 8.03
CA LEU A 24 -11.10 3.81 8.53
C LEU A 24 -10.69 4.75 7.38
N LEU A 25 -10.91 4.34 6.13
CA LEU A 25 -10.58 5.14 4.98
C LEU A 25 -11.55 6.30 4.83
N PRO A 26 -11.10 7.47 4.35
CA PRO A 26 -11.97 8.62 4.16
C PRO A 26 -13.13 8.30 3.23
N THR A 27 -14.36 8.40 3.75
CA THR A 27 -15.61 8.00 3.07
C THR A 27 -16.03 8.93 1.95
N LYS A 28 -15.39 10.11 1.83
CA LYS A 28 -15.54 11.03 0.69
C LYS A 28 -14.38 10.82 -0.28
N PRO A 29 -14.51 9.95 -1.29
CA PRO A 29 -13.47 9.78 -2.29
C PRO A 29 -13.34 11.07 -3.11
N ARG A 30 -12.11 11.57 -3.25
CA ARG A 30 -11.72 12.35 -4.42
C ARG A 30 -11.13 11.35 -5.42
N GLY A 31 -11.90 10.98 -6.45
CA GLY A 31 -11.45 10.01 -7.48
C GLY A 31 -12.25 8.70 -7.51
N VAL A 32 -11.69 7.68 -8.16
CA VAL A 32 -12.34 6.37 -8.43
C VAL A 32 -12.40 5.51 -7.15
N PRO A 33 -13.57 4.96 -6.75
CA PRO A 33 -13.70 4.24 -5.48
C PRO A 33 -13.03 2.84 -5.41
N GLY A 34 -12.57 2.47 -4.20
CA GLY A 34 -12.45 1.10 -3.66
C GLY A 34 -11.31 0.21 -4.16
N VAL A 35 -11.19 0.02 -5.47
CA VAL A 35 -10.20 -0.93 -6.04
C VAL A 35 -8.77 -0.40 -5.91
N ASP A 36 -8.60 0.91 -6.00
CA ASP A 36 -7.29 1.55 -5.85
C ASP A 36 -6.83 1.62 -4.39
N ASP A 37 -7.74 1.82 -3.44
CA ASP A 37 -7.39 1.93 -2.03
C ASP A 37 -6.76 0.64 -1.50
N ARG A 38 -7.31 -0.55 -1.83
CA ARG A 38 -6.68 -1.83 -1.44
C ARG A 38 -5.27 -1.99 -2.01
N ARG A 39 -5.04 -1.52 -3.24
CA ARG A 39 -3.73 -1.55 -3.92
C ARG A 39 -2.74 -0.63 -3.21
N VAL A 40 -3.14 0.59 -2.91
CA VAL A 40 -2.32 1.61 -2.23
C VAL A 40 -1.99 1.18 -0.80
N ILE A 41 -2.97 0.70 -0.03
CA ILE A 41 -2.73 0.20 1.33
C ILE A 41 -1.79 -1.01 1.31
N SER A 42 -1.90 -1.89 0.31
CA SER A 42 -0.95 -3.00 0.14
C SER A 42 0.49 -2.50 -0.07
N GLY A 43 0.68 -1.45 -0.87
CA GLY A 43 1.99 -0.81 -1.05
C GLY A 43 2.55 -0.18 0.21
N ILE A 44 1.71 0.48 1.01
CA ILE A 44 2.09 1.04 2.31
C ILE A 44 2.56 -0.06 3.25
N VAL A 45 1.82 -1.16 3.37
CA VAL A 45 2.19 -2.29 4.23
C VAL A 45 3.49 -2.95 3.74
N HIS A 46 3.70 -3.06 2.43
CA HIS A 46 4.95 -3.56 1.86
C HIS A 46 6.15 -2.70 2.28
N VAL A 47 6.05 -1.38 2.16
CA VAL A 47 7.10 -0.42 2.58
C VAL A 47 7.37 -0.52 4.08
N ILE A 48 6.32 -0.54 4.91
CA ILE A 48 6.46 -0.63 6.39
C ILE A 48 7.12 -1.94 6.83
N ARG A 49 6.82 -3.07 6.16
CA ARG A 49 7.34 -4.39 6.54
C ARG A 49 8.75 -4.67 6.03
N GLY A 50 9.08 -4.21 4.82
CA GLY A 50 10.32 -4.56 4.13
C GLY A 50 11.39 -3.48 4.14
N GLY A 51 11.03 -2.24 4.51
CA GLY A 51 11.97 -1.12 4.57
C GLY A 51 12.49 -0.53 3.25
N PRO A 52 11.99 -0.80 2.03
CA PRO A 52 12.35 0.05 0.89
C PRO A 52 11.89 1.47 1.16
N MET A 53 12.68 2.46 0.76
CA MET A 53 12.16 3.84 0.76
C MET A 53 10.90 3.88 -0.11
N TRP A 54 10.01 4.84 0.12
CA TRP A 54 8.81 5.01 -0.71
C TRP A 54 9.11 4.99 -2.22
N ARG A 55 10.28 5.52 -2.62
CA ARG A 55 10.78 5.55 -4.01
C ARG A 55 11.02 4.17 -4.62
N ASP A 56 11.34 3.18 -3.80
CA ASP A 56 11.65 1.81 -4.23
C ASP A 56 10.43 0.89 -4.13
N ALA A 57 9.26 1.43 -3.77
CA ALA A 57 8.02 0.66 -3.74
C ALA A 57 7.65 0.15 -5.15
N PRO A 58 7.23 -1.12 -5.30
CA PRO A 58 6.85 -1.66 -6.59
C PRO A 58 5.74 -0.85 -7.27
N ALA A 59 5.94 -0.52 -8.56
CA ALA A 59 5.01 0.32 -9.34
C ALA A 59 3.57 -0.24 -9.40
N VAL A 60 3.39 -1.55 -9.21
CA VAL A 60 2.08 -2.19 -9.12
C VAL A 60 1.20 -1.63 -8.00
N HIS A 61 1.79 -1.04 -6.95
CA HIS A 61 1.06 -0.41 -5.86
C HIS A 61 0.64 1.03 -6.16
N GLY A 62 1.10 1.58 -7.29
CA GLY A 62 0.92 2.96 -7.69
C GLY A 62 2.18 3.81 -7.45
N PRO A 63 2.15 5.09 -7.84
CA PRO A 63 3.29 5.97 -7.69
C PRO A 63 3.73 6.11 -6.22
N PRO A 64 5.05 6.14 -5.93
CA PRO A 64 5.60 6.39 -4.59
C PRO A 64 4.94 7.56 -3.85
N LYS A 65 4.69 8.67 -4.57
CA LYS A 65 4.04 9.87 -4.03
C LYS A 65 2.61 9.60 -3.55
N THR A 66 1.87 8.74 -4.24
CA THR A 66 0.50 8.36 -3.87
C THR A 66 0.50 7.56 -2.57
N LEU A 67 1.44 6.60 -2.44
CA LEU A 67 1.58 5.80 -1.22
C LEU A 67 1.91 6.69 -0.02
N HIS A 68 2.91 7.56 -0.16
CA HIS A 68 3.31 8.50 0.89
C HIS A 68 2.17 9.44 1.27
N ASN A 69 1.52 10.09 0.28
CA ASN A 69 0.42 11.01 0.53
C ASN A 69 -0.78 10.33 1.21
N ARG A 70 -1.01 9.04 0.94
CA ARG A 70 -2.07 8.27 1.62
C ARG A 70 -1.66 7.87 3.04
N PHE A 71 -0.39 7.59 3.27
CA PHE A 71 0.13 7.24 4.60
C PHE A 71 0.09 8.41 5.59
N VAL A 72 0.42 9.62 5.14
CA VAL A 72 0.45 10.82 6.00
C VAL A 72 -0.90 11.53 6.13
N ARG A 73 -1.97 10.97 5.55
CA ARG A 73 -3.30 11.58 5.52
C ARG A 73 -4.14 11.21 6.74
#